data_AF-A0A3S8Y056-F1
#
_entry.id   AF-A0A3S8Y056-F1
#
_cell.length_a   1.000
_cell.length_b   1.000
_cell.length_c   1.000
_cell.angle_alpha   90.00
_cell.angle_beta   90.00
_cell.angle_gamma   90.00
#
_symmetry.space_group_name_H-M   'P 1'
#
loop_
_entity.id
_entity.type
_entity.pdbx_description
1 polymer ?
#
loop_
_entity_poly.entity_id
_entity_poly.type
_entity_poly.pdbx_seq_one_letter_code
_entity_poly.pdbx_strand_id
1 'polypeptide(L)'
;MDWRARGLCLTEDPDLFFPIGGLNSGPAAIQTDEAKAVCRHCPVTRQCLAWAVDVGPVEGIWGGTTEGERRALRRREVRASRATRASQSAA
;
A
#
# COMPACT_ATOMS: atom_id res chain seq x y z
N MET A 1 5.62 -13.01 16.10
CA MET A 1 4.58 -13.55 15.21
C MET A 1 4.79 -12.92 13.84
N ASP A 2 5.09 -13.74 12.83
CA ASP A 2 5.26 -13.25 11.46
C ASP A 2 3.89 -12.97 10.85
N TRP A 3 3.53 -11.71 10.74
CA TRP A 3 2.24 -11.31 10.19
C TRP A 3 2.10 -11.67 8.72
N ARG A 4 3.22 -11.83 8.00
CA ARG A 4 3.22 -12.19 6.57
C ARG A 4 2.60 -13.55 6.34
N ALA A 5 2.84 -14.50 7.25
CA ALA A 5 2.27 -15.84 7.20
C ALA A 5 0.72 -15.88 7.33
N ARG A 6 0.09 -14.77 7.71
CA ARG A 6 -1.38 -14.65 7.82
C ARG A 6 -1.99 -13.82 6.68
N GLY A 7 -1.22 -13.52 5.64
CA GLY A 7 -1.70 -12.78 4.47
C GLY A 7 -2.60 -13.65 3.60
N LEU A 8 -3.79 -13.15 3.26
CA LEU A 8 -4.68 -13.83 2.29
C LEU A 8 -4.07 -13.89 0.87
N CYS A 9 -3.12 -12.99 0.55
CA CYS A 9 -2.41 -13.05 -0.73
C CYS A 9 -1.64 -14.36 -0.94
N LEU A 10 -1.36 -15.14 0.12
CA LEU A 10 -0.70 -16.44 0.01
C LEU A 10 -1.59 -17.54 -0.59
N THR A 11 -2.92 -17.32 -0.64
CA THR A 11 -3.89 -18.27 -1.22
C THR A 11 -4.38 -17.84 -2.60
N GLU A 12 -3.89 -16.72 -3.11
CA GLU A 12 -4.27 -16.12 -4.39
C GLU A 12 -3.10 -16.21 -5.38
N ASP A 13 -3.37 -15.89 -6.65
CA ASP A 13 -2.33 -15.80 -7.68
C ASP A 13 -1.36 -14.63 -7.39
N PRO A 14 -0.03 -14.87 -7.31
CA PRO A 14 0.95 -13.80 -7.16
C PRO A 14 0.86 -12.71 -8.23
N ASP A 15 0.56 -13.07 -9.49
CA ASP A 15 0.53 -12.14 -10.62
C ASP A 15 -0.58 -11.08 -10.46
N LEU A 16 -1.63 -11.40 -9.69
CA LEU A 16 -2.70 -10.47 -9.31
C LEU A 16 -2.16 -9.22 -8.59
N PHE A 17 -1.10 -9.37 -7.79
CA PHE A 17 -0.53 -8.29 -6.99
C PHE A 17 0.53 -7.48 -7.73
N PHE A 18 0.96 -7.92 -8.93
CA PHE A 18 1.98 -7.27 -9.74
C PHE A 18 1.47 -6.95 -11.15
N PRO A 19 0.52 -6.01 -11.29
CA PRO A 19 -0.07 -5.71 -12.59
C PRO A 19 0.96 -5.17 -13.58
N ILE A 20 1.05 -5.82 -14.74
CA ILE A 20 1.94 -5.46 -15.84
C ILE A 20 1.16 -4.63 -16.87
N GLY A 21 1.67 -3.43 -17.15
CA GLY A 21 0.98 -2.42 -17.95
C GLY A 21 0.60 -1.24 -17.07
N GLY A 22 0.74 -0.01 -17.59
CA GLY A 22 0.49 1.19 -16.78
C GLY A 22 -0.88 1.11 -16.10
N LEU A 23 -0.97 1.49 -14.82
CA LEU A 23 -2.19 1.43 -13.98
C LEU A 23 -3.45 2.07 -14.62
N ASN A 24 -3.28 2.83 -15.71
CA ASN A 24 -4.33 3.50 -16.46
C ASN A 24 -4.81 2.71 -17.71
N SER A 25 -4.22 1.56 -17.99
CA SER A 25 -4.67 0.63 -19.04
C SER A 25 -5.76 -0.27 -18.47
N GLY A 26 -6.85 -0.47 -19.21
CA GLY A 26 -8.05 -1.19 -18.75
C GLY A 26 -7.79 -2.50 -17.98
N PRO A 27 -6.98 -3.44 -18.51
CA PRO A 27 -6.70 -4.70 -17.83
C PRO A 27 -5.95 -4.54 -16.49
N ALA A 28 -4.99 -3.61 -16.41
CA ALA A 28 -4.20 -3.39 -15.21
C ALA A 28 -5.03 -2.74 -14.08
N ALA A 29 -6.02 -1.91 -14.44
CA ALA A 29 -6.94 -1.32 -13.49
C ALA A 29 -7.86 -2.39 -12.86
N ILE A 30 -8.41 -3.31 -13.68
CA ILE A 30 -9.26 -4.41 -13.20
C ILE A 30 -8.46 -5.31 -12.24
N GLN A 31 -7.26 -5.72 -12.65
CA GLN A 31 -6.38 -6.54 -11.82
C GLN A 31 -6.03 -5.85 -10.50
N THR A 32 -5.84 -4.52 -10.53
CA THR A 32 -5.60 -3.73 -9.33
C THR A 32 -6.79 -3.75 -8.37
N ASP A 33 -8.01 -3.62 -8.90
CA ASP A 33 -9.23 -3.62 -8.08
C ASP A 33 -9.52 -5.00 -7.46
N GLU A 34 -9.22 -6.07 -8.19
CA GLU A 34 -9.30 -7.45 -7.71
C GLU A 34 -8.29 -7.71 -6.57
N ALA A 35 -7.02 -7.35 -6.75
CA ALA A 35 -6.02 -7.46 -5.69
C ALA A 35 -6.38 -6.63 -4.44
N LYS A 36 -6.94 -5.43 -4.64
CA LYS A 36 -7.46 -4.60 -3.56
C LYS A 36 -8.64 -5.27 -2.86
N ALA A 37 -9.48 -6.04 -3.57
CA ALA A 37 -10.58 -6.80 -2.98
C ALA A 37 -10.10 -7.88 -2.02
N VAL A 38 -9.04 -8.60 -2.38
CA VAL A 38 -8.38 -9.55 -1.46
C VAL A 38 -7.86 -8.81 -0.22
N CYS A 39 -7.18 -7.68 -0.43
CA CYS A 39 -6.64 -6.89 0.67
C CYS A 39 -7.71 -6.36 1.63
N ARG A 40 -8.95 -6.10 1.19
CA ARG A 40 -10.04 -5.65 2.07
C ARG A 40 -10.45 -6.70 3.10
N HIS A 41 -10.27 -7.98 2.80
CA HIS A 41 -10.62 -9.09 3.69
C HIS A 41 -9.41 -9.62 4.49
N CYS A 42 -8.20 -9.15 4.18
CA CYS A 42 -6.98 -9.66 4.77
C CYS A 42 -6.80 -9.16 6.23
N PRO A 43 -6.53 -10.05 7.20
CA PRO A 43 -6.44 -9.67 8.62
C PRO A 43 -5.19 -8.84 8.94
N VAL A 44 -4.20 -8.84 8.04
CA VAL A 44 -2.90 -8.16 8.25
C VAL A 44 -2.73 -6.92 7.38
N THR A 45 -3.79 -6.42 6.74
CA THR A 45 -3.75 -5.28 5.82
C THR A 45 -3.08 -4.04 6.42
N ARG A 46 -3.39 -3.71 7.67
CA ARG A 46 -2.76 -2.56 8.36
C ARG A 46 -1.26 -2.74 8.57
N GLN A 47 -0.83 -3.94 8.98
CA GLN A 47 0.59 -4.26 9.20
C GLN A 47 1.35 -4.31 7.87
N CYS A 48 0.72 -4.86 6.84
CA CYS A 48 1.23 -4.90 5.47
C CYS A 48 1.44 -3.50 4.90
N LEU A 49 0.43 -2.63 5.03
CA LEU A 49 0.53 -1.24 4.58
C LEU A 49 1.61 -0.47 5.33
N ALA A 50 1.66 -0.58 6.66
CA ALA A 50 2.65 0.12 7.47
C ALA A 50 4.07 -0.27 7.08
N TRP A 51 4.32 -1.58 6.90
CA TRP A 51 5.63 -2.05 6.45
C TRP A 51 5.96 -1.55 5.04
N ALA A 52 5.02 -1.63 4.09
CA ALA A 52 5.26 -1.19 2.71
C ALA A 52 5.48 0.32 2.61
N VAL A 53 4.77 1.11 3.43
CA VAL A 53 4.99 2.56 3.53
C VAL A 53 6.36 2.84 4.14
N ASP A 54 6.84 2.10 5.13
CA ASP A 54 8.14 2.30 5.78
C ASP A 54 9.31 1.94 4.86
N VAL A 55 9.27 0.77 4.23
CA VAL A 55 10.30 0.27 3.30
C VAL A 55 10.48 1.18 2.10
N GLY A 56 9.38 1.71 1.54
CA GLY A 56 9.44 2.70 0.46
C GLY A 56 9.08 2.13 -0.91
N PRO A 57 9.93 2.31 -1.95
CA PRO A 57 9.60 1.90 -3.30
C PRO A 57 9.61 0.37 -3.40
N VAL A 58 8.47 -0.22 -3.09
CA VAL A 58 8.15 -1.62 -3.36
C VAL A 58 7.13 -1.66 -4.47
N GLU A 59 7.31 -2.53 -5.47
CA GLU A 59 6.37 -2.64 -6.60
C GLU A 59 5.14 -3.46 -6.20
N GLY A 60 4.06 -3.32 -6.98
CA GLY A 60 2.83 -4.07 -6.78
C GLY A 60 1.93 -3.55 -5.65
N ILE A 61 0.98 -4.40 -5.27
CA ILE A 61 -0.13 -4.07 -4.37
C ILE A 61 0.15 -4.58 -2.97
N TRP A 62 0.24 -3.65 -2.02
CA TRP A 62 0.56 -3.94 -0.63
C TRP A 62 -0.45 -3.26 0.27
N GLY A 63 -1.06 -4.03 1.19
CA GLY A 63 -2.05 -3.50 2.13
C GLY A 63 -3.21 -2.76 1.47
N GLY A 64 -3.62 -3.20 0.27
CA GLY A 64 -4.68 -2.55 -0.51
C GLY A 64 -4.28 -1.26 -1.22
N THR A 65 -2.98 -1.00 -1.38
CA THR A 65 -2.47 0.21 -2.04
C THR A 65 -1.51 -0.13 -3.18
N THR A 66 -1.47 0.72 -4.19
CA THR A 66 -0.46 0.72 -5.25
C THR A 66 0.78 1.49 -4.80
N GLU A 67 1.89 1.33 -5.51
CA GLU A 67 3.12 2.10 -5.23
C GLU A 67 2.87 3.62 -5.31
N GLY A 68 2.09 4.07 -6.29
CA GLY A 68 1.70 5.48 -6.44
C GLY A 68 0.91 6.01 -5.24
N GLU A 69 -0.02 5.21 -4.72
CA GLU A 69 -0.80 5.54 -3.52
C GLU A 69 0.09 5.60 -2.27
N ARG A 70 1.00 4.63 -2.08
CA ARG A 70 1.97 4.65 -0.97
C ARG A 70 2.87 5.88 -1.03
N ARG A 71 3.34 6.25 -2.22
CA ARG A 71 4.13 7.47 -2.43
C ARG A 71 3.34 8.71 -2.03
N ALA A 72 2.03 8.76 -2.31
CA ALA A 72 1.16 9.85 -1.89
C ALA A 72 0.95 9.88 -0.37
N LEU A 73 0.78 8.73 0.27
CA LEU A 73 0.67 8.60 1.73
C LEU A 73 1.92 9.13 2.43
N ARG A 74 3.11 8.65 2.02
CA ARG A 74 4.39 9.11 2.59
C ARG A 74 4.56 10.63 2.45
N ARG A 75 4.20 11.22 1.30
CA ARG A 75 4.24 12.68 1.11
C ARG A 75 3.32 13.42 2.08
N ARG A 76 2.13 12.88 2.36
CA ARG A 76 1.17 13.46 3.31
C ARG A 76 1.71 13.40 4.74
N GLU A 77 2.32 12.28 5.14
CA GLU A 77 2.94 12.14 6.47
C GLU A 77 4.11 13.11 6.68
N VAL A 78 4.97 13.28 5.67
CA VAL A 78 6.05 14.28 5.70
C VAL A 78 5.49 15.70 5.80
N ARG A 79 4.41 16.01 5.08
CA ARG A 79 3.76 17.33 5.18
C ARG A 79 3.10 17.55 6.55
N ALA A 80 2.42 16.54 7.08
CA ALA A 80 1.77 16.60 8.39
C ALA A 80 2.79 16.79 9.52
N SER A 81 3.87 15.99 9.53
CA SER A 81 4.94 16.12 10.51
C SER A 81 5.64 17.48 10.47
N ARG A 82 5.83 18.08 9.28
CA ARG A 82 6.34 19.45 9.13
C ARG A 82 5.39 20.49 9.72
N ALA A 83 4.09 20.35 9.48
CA ALA A 83 3.08 21.25 10.04
C ALA A 83 3.03 21.17 11.58
N THR A 84 3.05 19.96 12.15
CA THR A 84 3.10 19.74 13.59
C THR A 84 4.33 20.37 14.23
N ARG A 85 5.52 20.22 13.63
CA ARG A 85 6.75 20.86 14.13
C ARG A 85 6.68 22.39 14.08
N ALA A 86 6.15 22.94 12.98
CA ALA A 86 5.99 24.39 12.84
C ALA A 86 5.05 24.99 13.90
N SER A 87 3.96 24.28 14.24
CA SER A 87 3.06 24.70 15.33
C SER A 87 3.70 24.63 16.71
N GLN A 88 4.61 23.68 16.95
CA GLN A 88 5.31 23.54 18.24
C GLN A 88 6.44 24.56 18.43
N SER A 89 7.06 25.06 17.36
CA SER A 89 8.11 26.08 17.44
C SER A 89 7.57 27.52 17.53
N ALA A 90 6.26 27.72 17.38
CA ALA A 90 5.59 29.02 17.45
C ALA A 90 4.94 29.30 18.82
N ALA A 91 5.07 28.37 19.78
CA ALA A 91 4.62 28.47 21.17
C ALA A 91 5.84 28.47 22.10
#